data_AF-A0A942G095-F1
#
_entry.id   AF-A0A942G095-F1
#
_cell.length_a   1.000
_cell.length_b   1.000
_cell.length_c   1.000
_cell.angle_alpha   90.00
_cell.angle_beta   90.00
_cell.angle_gamma   90.00
#
_symmetry.space_group_name_H-M   'P 1'
#
loop_
_entity.id
_entity.type
_entity.pdbx_description
1 polymer ?
#
loop_
_entity_poly.entity_id
_entity_poly.type
_entity_poly.pdbx_seq_one_letter_code
_entity_poly.pdbx_strand_id
1 'polypeptide(L)'
;MTAHPIEQFRDTIIAAGLTPPDVIEPDKLHRFPGIGKRNGNTAGWCKLFADGMGGSFGDWSTGLHENWQAKRDKPMSDNERRAWRRQIEEARKQAEVERDAQHAEAAQQAKLIYGDGKRDESADHPYAMKKRVNLFSLVRRGAWPQRGWTDALLVPLFDAAGKLATLEAINADGEKDYLKDHLNNPAQ
;
A
#
# COMPACT_ATOMS: atom_id res chain seq x y z
N MET A 1 -21.42 -24.77 -16.67
CA MET A 1 -20.84 -23.48 -17.12
C MET A 1 -19.42 -23.45 -16.57
N THR A 2 -18.41 -23.55 -17.41
CA THR A 2 -17.01 -23.45 -17.01
C THR A 2 -16.74 -21.99 -16.64
N ALA A 3 -16.62 -21.68 -15.35
CA ALA A 3 -16.24 -20.35 -14.88
C ALA A 3 -14.93 -19.93 -15.57
N HIS A 4 -14.89 -18.70 -16.09
CA HIS A 4 -13.72 -18.19 -16.81
C HIS A 4 -12.52 -18.20 -15.83
N PRO A 5 -11.30 -18.61 -16.24
CA PRO A 5 -10.15 -18.63 -15.32
C PRO A 5 -9.93 -17.35 -14.49
N ILE A 6 -10.26 -16.19 -15.04
CA ILE A 6 -10.21 -14.90 -14.34
C ILE A 6 -11.20 -14.85 -13.15
N GLU A 7 -12.42 -15.35 -13.33
CA GLU A 7 -13.43 -15.43 -12.26
C GLU A 7 -12.96 -16.38 -11.16
N GLN A 8 -12.42 -17.54 -11.51
CA GLN A 8 -11.87 -18.48 -10.53
C GLN A 8 -10.72 -17.87 -9.71
N PHE A 9 -9.88 -17.06 -10.35
CA PHE A 9 -8.81 -16.33 -9.67
C PHE A 9 -9.38 -15.30 -8.70
N ARG A 10 -10.34 -14.48 -9.15
CA ARG A 10 -11.05 -13.52 -8.29
C ARG A 10 -11.70 -14.20 -7.09
N ASP A 11 -12.42 -15.30 -7.33
CA ASP A 11 -13.09 -16.07 -6.28
C ASP A 11 -12.09 -16.62 -5.26
N THR A 12 -10.89 -17.02 -5.70
CA THR A 12 -9.82 -17.47 -4.80
C THR A 12 -9.31 -16.33 -3.93
N ILE A 13 -9.10 -15.14 -4.51
CA ILE A 13 -8.69 -13.95 -3.76
C ILE A 13 -9.77 -13.57 -2.73
N ILE A 14 -11.04 -13.62 -3.13
CA ILE A 14 -12.19 -13.36 -2.23
C ILE A 14 -12.25 -14.39 -1.10
N ALA A 15 -12.05 -15.68 -1.42
CA ALA A 15 -12.02 -16.75 -0.43
C ALA A 15 -10.89 -16.60 0.60
N ALA A 16 -9.77 -15.95 0.20
CA ALA A 16 -8.69 -15.57 1.11
C ALA A 16 -8.99 -14.32 1.95
N GLY A 17 -10.18 -13.72 1.82
CA GLY A 17 -10.63 -12.57 2.61
C GLY A 17 -10.22 -11.21 2.03
N LEU A 18 -9.78 -11.18 0.78
CA LEU A 18 -9.38 -9.96 0.07
C LEU A 18 -10.49 -9.44 -0.85
N THR A 19 -10.39 -8.18 -1.28
CA THR A 19 -11.33 -7.55 -2.21
C THR A 19 -10.60 -7.18 -3.51
N PRO A 20 -10.53 -8.09 -4.50
CA PRO A 20 -9.82 -7.83 -5.75
C PRO A 20 -10.48 -6.70 -6.56
N PRO A 21 -9.75 -6.01 -7.45
CA PRO A 21 -10.30 -4.98 -8.31
C PRO A 21 -11.35 -5.55 -9.28
N ASP A 22 -12.23 -4.71 -9.82
CA ASP A 22 -13.30 -5.12 -10.75
C ASP A 22 -12.80 -5.67 -12.09
N VAL A 23 -11.62 -5.23 -12.52
CA VAL A 23 -10.95 -5.73 -13.72
C VAL A 23 -9.55 -6.18 -13.35
N ILE A 24 -9.22 -7.44 -13.67
CA ILE A 24 -7.86 -7.98 -13.54
C ILE A 24 -7.31 -8.19 -14.95
N GLU A 25 -6.48 -7.26 -15.38
CA GLU A 25 -5.76 -7.37 -16.65
C GLU A 25 -4.62 -8.39 -16.52
N PRO A 26 -4.54 -9.42 -17.39
CA PRO A 26 -3.45 -10.38 -17.39
C PRO A 26 -2.07 -9.72 -17.54
N ASP A 27 -1.07 -10.35 -16.94
CA ASP A 27 0.33 -9.92 -16.87
C ASP A 27 0.60 -8.58 -16.15
N LYS A 28 -0.44 -7.94 -15.62
CA LYS A 28 -0.29 -6.73 -14.81
C LYS A 28 -0.51 -7.01 -13.33
N LEU A 29 0.29 -6.33 -12.52
CA LEU A 29 0.14 -6.30 -11.08
C LEU A 29 -0.91 -5.24 -10.73
N HIS A 30 -1.94 -5.66 -10.00
CA HIS A 30 -3.01 -4.79 -9.52
C HIS A 30 -2.90 -4.63 -8.01
N ARG A 31 -3.19 -3.42 -7.53
CA ARG A 31 -3.20 -3.07 -6.11
C ARG A 31 -4.62 -2.75 -5.65
N PHE A 32 -4.93 -3.15 -4.42
CA PHE A 32 -6.25 -2.98 -3.83
C PHE A 32 -6.15 -2.97 -2.30
N PRO A 33 -7.23 -2.64 -1.57
CA PRO A 33 -7.20 -2.61 -0.11
C PRO A 33 -6.86 -3.96 0.52
N GLY A 34 -6.05 -3.92 1.60
CA GLY A 34 -5.69 -5.12 2.37
C GLY A 34 -6.85 -5.63 3.24
N ILE A 35 -6.64 -6.78 3.90
CA ILE A 35 -7.68 -7.43 4.72
C ILE A 35 -8.18 -6.48 5.81
N GLY A 36 -9.50 -6.33 5.92
CA GLY A 36 -10.17 -5.54 6.96
C GLY A 36 -9.97 -4.02 6.83
N LYS A 37 -9.41 -3.52 5.72
CA LYS A 37 -9.17 -2.09 5.51
C LYS A 37 -10.12 -1.57 4.44
N ARG A 38 -11.01 -0.67 4.84
CA ARG A 38 -12.14 -0.22 3.99
C ARG A 38 -11.80 0.91 3.02
N ASN A 39 -10.78 1.73 3.25
CA ASN A 39 -10.39 2.82 2.35
C ASN A 39 -9.00 3.38 2.68
N GLY A 40 -8.11 3.44 1.69
CA GLY A 40 -6.89 4.27 1.73
C GLY A 40 -5.57 3.56 2.03
N ASN A 41 -5.54 2.23 2.10
CA ASN A 41 -4.29 1.48 1.92
C ASN A 41 -4.38 0.64 0.65
N THR A 42 -3.24 0.36 0.04
CA THR A 42 -3.12 -0.46 -1.18
C THR A 42 -2.42 -1.78 -0.87
N ALA A 43 -2.37 -2.22 0.38
CA ALA A 43 -1.53 -3.35 0.83
C ALA A 43 -1.83 -4.69 0.14
N GLY A 44 -3.05 -4.86 -0.38
CA GLY A 44 -3.43 -6.00 -1.21
C GLY A 44 -2.87 -5.89 -2.62
N TRP A 45 -2.47 -7.02 -3.18
CA TRP A 45 -1.97 -7.10 -4.56
C TRP A 45 -2.33 -8.44 -5.21
N CYS A 46 -2.47 -8.42 -6.53
CA CYS A 46 -2.61 -9.64 -7.32
C CYS A 46 -2.01 -9.45 -8.71
N LYS A 47 -1.49 -10.54 -9.29
CA LYS A 47 -1.07 -10.61 -10.68
C LYS A 47 -1.59 -11.92 -11.27
N LEU A 48 -2.45 -11.80 -12.27
CA LEU A 48 -2.79 -12.93 -13.14
C LEU A 48 -1.70 -13.04 -14.22
N PHE A 49 -1.23 -14.24 -14.53
CA PHE A 49 -0.20 -14.44 -15.54
C PHE A 49 -0.79 -14.29 -16.95
N ALA A 50 0.08 -14.02 -17.93
CA ALA A 50 -0.31 -13.73 -19.31
C ALA A 50 -1.18 -14.82 -19.97
N ASP A 51 -0.98 -16.08 -19.57
CA ASP A 51 -1.75 -17.22 -20.07
C ASP A 51 -3.15 -17.35 -19.44
N GLY A 52 -3.44 -16.59 -18.38
CA GLY A 52 -4.68 -16.68 -17.60
C GLY A 52 -4.84 -17.99 -16.82
N MET A 53 -3.82 -18.86 -16.83
CA MET A 53 -3.88 -20.21 -16.25
C MET A 53 -3.26 -20.28 -14.85
N GLY A 54 -2.74 -19.16 -14.36
CA GLY A 54 -2.58 -18.95 -12.94
C GLY A 54 -2.15 -17.54 -12.59
N GLY A 55 -1.88 -17.31 -11.32
CA GLY A 55 -1.50 -16.00 -10.80
C GLY A 55 -0.93 -16.10 -9.38
N SER A 56 -0.50 -14.95 -8.87
CA SER A 56 -0.05 -14.77 -7.49
C SER A 56 -0.81 -13.61 -6.86
N PHE A 57 -1.07 -13.69 -5.57
CA PHE A 57 -1.74 -12.62 -4.83
C PHE A 57 -1.28 -12.60 -3.38
N GLY A 58 -1.56 -11.50 -2.69
CA GLY A 58 -1.18 -11.36 -1.30
C GLY A 58 -1.60 -10.05 -0.67
N ASP A 59 -1.21 -9.89 0.59
CA ASP A 59 -1.43 -8.68 1.38
C ASP A 59 -0.22 -8.43 2.28
N TRP A 60 0.46 -7.33 2.04
CA TRP A 60 1.66 -6.97 2.80
C TRP A 60 1.38 -6.65 4.27
N SER A 61 0.15 -6.25 4.61
CA SER A 61 -0.20 -5.91 5.99
C SER A 61 -0.34 -7.13 6.90
N THR A 62 -0.63 -8.30 6.30
CA THR A 62 -0.78 -9.58 7.01
C THR A 62 0.36 -10.55 6.70
N GLY A 63 1.17 -10.27 5.67
CA GLY A 63 2.20 -11.18 5.16
C GLY A 63 1.65 -12.31 4.30
N LEU A 64 0.36 -12.25 3.93
CA LEU A 64 -0.28 -13.23 3.06
C LEU A 64 0.38 -13.21 1.68
N HIS A 65 0.72 -14.40 1.18
CA HIS A 65 1.18 -14.59 -0.19
C HIS A 65 0.81 -16.00 -0.66
N GLU A 66 0.04 -16.07 -1.74
CA GLU A 66 -0.44 -17.32 -2.30
C GLU A 66 -0.32 -17.32 -3.83
N ASN A 67 -0.26 -18.53 -4.38
CA ASN A 67 -0.25 -18.76 -5.81
C ASN A 67 -1.50 -19.55 -6.18
N TRP A 68 -2.20 -19.10 -7.22
CA TRP A 68 -3.40 -19.72 -7.73
C TRP A 68 -3.14 -20.33 -9.10
N GLN A 69 -3.74 -21.49 -9.37
CA GLN A 69 -3.67 -22.12 -10.67
C GLN A 69 -5.08 -22.53 -11.11
N ALA A 70 -5.39 -22.28 -12.39
CA ALA A 70 -6.66 -22.70 -12.98
C ALA A 70 -6.84 -24.21 -12.91
N LYS A 71 -8.08 -24.65 -12.66
CA LYS A 71 -8.44 -26.07 -12.70
C LYS A 71 -8.14 -26.63 -14.09
N ARG A 72 -7.56 -27.84 -14.10
CA ARG A 72 -7.12 -28.53 -15.32
C ARG A 72 -7.38 -30.02 -15.20
N ASP A 73 -7.70 -30.66 -16.31
CA ASP A 73 -7.96 -32.12 -16.36
C ASP A 73 -6.67 -32.94 -16.44
N LYS A 74 -5.58 -32.33 -16.92
CA LYS A 74 -4.28 -32.99 -17.09
C LYS A 74 -3.24 -32.38 -16.15
N PRO A 75 -2.35 -33.21 -15.56
CA PRO A 75 -1.24 -32.70 -14.77
C PRO A 75 -0.27 -31.88 -15.63
N MET A 76 0.38 -30.92 -15.00
CA MET A 76 1.38 -30.06 -15.62
C MET A 76 2.62 -30.88 -15.99
N SER A 77 3.08 -30.77 -17.24
CA SER A 77 4.36 -31.33 -17.67
C SER A 77 5.52 -30.66 -16.93
N ASP A 78 6.71 -31.28 -16.95
CA ASP A 78 7.90 -30.71 -16.33
C ASP A 78 8.28 -29.35 -16.91
N ASN A 79 8.04 -29.15 -18.21
CA ASN A 79 8.34 -27.88 -18.85
C ASN A 79 7.39 -26.76 -18.40
N GLU A 80 6.09 -27.07 -18.36
CA GLU A 80 5.08 -26.16 -17.84
C GLU A 80 5.31 -25.84 -16.36
N ARG A 81 5.71 -26.84 -15.54
CA ARG A 81 6.03 -26.62 -14.13
C ARG A 81 7.23 -25.69 -13.94
N ARG A 82 8.24 -25.77 -14.81
CA ARG A 82 9.37 -24.84 -14.80
C ARG A 82 8.94 -23.44 -15.21
N ALA A 83 8.12 -23.29 -16.25
CA ALA A 83 7.57 -22.00 -16.67
C ALA A 83 6.74 -21.35 -15.55
N TRP A 84 5.88 -22.15 -14.91
CA TRP A 84 5.06 -21.74 -13.77
C TRP A 84 5.88 -21.19 -12.60
N ARG A 85 6.95 -21.91 -12.21
CA ARG A 85 7.85 -21.44 -11.14
C ARG A 85 8.53 -20.12 -11.51
N ARG A 86 8.90 -19.92 -12.77
CA ARG A 86 9.48 -18.66 -13.23
C ARG A 86 8.49 -17.50 -13.12
N GLN A 87 7.24 -17.71 -13.53
CA GLN A 87 6.18 -16.70 -13.43
C GLN A 87 5.90 -16.32 -11.97
N ILE A 88 5.88 -17.29 -11.04
CA ILE A 88 5.75 -17.01 -9.60
C ILE A 88 6.90 -16.14 -9.09
N GLU A 89 8.14 -16.52 -9.41
CA GLU A 89 9.33 -15.77 -8.98
C GLU A 89 9.35 -14.35 -9.57
N GLU A 90 8.94 -14.18 -10.84
CA GLU A 90 8.80 -12.87 -11.46
C GLU A 90 7.70 -12.04 -10.80
N ALA A 91 6.53 -12.62 -10.54
CA ALA A 91 5.43 -11.93 -9.87
C ALA A 91 5.82 -11.47 -8.47
N ARG A 92 6.52 -12.33 -7.72
CA ARG A 92 7.07 -11.99 -6.40
C ARG A 92 8.05 -10.82 -6.49
N LYS A 93 9.03 -10.88 -7.40
CA LYS A 93 10.02 -9.81 -7.58
C LYS A 93 9.36 -8.50 -7.99
N GLN A 94 8.37 -8.55 -8.88
CA GLN A 94 7.61 -7.36 -9.28
C GLN A 94 6.85 -6.75 -8.09
N ALA A 95 6.21 -7.58 -7.26
CA ALA A 95 5.54 -7.11 -6.05
C ALA A 95 6.53 -6.48 -5.05
N GLU A 96 7.70 -7.08 -4.84
CA GLU A 96 8.75 -6.54 -3.98
C GLU A 96 9.28 -5.18 -4.49
N VAL A 97 9.58 -5.07 -5.80
CA VAL A 97 10.04 -3.81 -6.41
C VAL A 97 8.97 -2.71 -6.30
N GLU A 98 7.71 -3.03 -6.58
CA GLU A 98 6.59 -2.08 -6.44
C GLU A 98 6.44 -1.61 -4.99
N ARG A 99 6.62 -2.50 -4.02
CA ARG A 99 6.60 -2.15 -2.59
C ARG A 99 7.70 -1.16 -2.24
N ASP A 100 8.92 -1.47 -2.67
CA ASP A 100 10.09 -0.67 -2.33
C ASP A 100 10.03 0.71 -3.02
N ALA A 101 9.50 0.77 -4.24
CA ALA A 101 9.22 2.01 -4.95
C ALA A 101 8.21 2.89 -4.19
N GLN A 102 7.11 2.29 -3.70
CA GLN A 102 6.11 3.01 -2.89
C GLN A 102 6.71 3.56 -1.60
N HIS A 103 7.48 2.74 -0.86
CA HIS A 103 8.16 3.22 0.34
C HIS A 103 9.16 4.35 0.05
N ALA A 104 9.86 4.29 -1.08
CA ALA A 104 10.80 5.33 -1.49
C ALA A 104 10.08 6.66 -1.82
N GLU A 105 8.96 6.59 -2.56
CA GLU A 105 8.14 7.75 -2.90
C GLU A 105 7.53 8.39 -1.63
N ALA A 106 6.94 7.59 -0.76
CA ALA A 106 6.39 8.04 0.52
C ALA A 106 7.45 8.76 1.37
N ALA A 107 8.64 8.18 1.48
CA ALA A 107 9.75 8.76 2.22
C ALA A 107 10.24 10.06 1.58
N GLN A 108 10.21 10.18 0.26
CA GLN A 108 10.57 11.42 -0.43
C GLN A 108 9.54 12.52 -0.17
N GLN A 109 8.24 12.22 -0.31
CA GLN A 109 7.17 13.18 0.00
C GLN A 109 7.20 13.61 1.47
N ALA A 110 7.42 12.66 2.37
CA ALA A 110 7.59 12.93 3.80
C ALA A 110 8.75 13.89 4.05
N LYS A 111 9.90 13.72 3.39
CA LYS A 111 11.04 14.63 3.52
C LYS A 111 10.71 16.05 3.05
N LEU A 112 9.98 16.20 1.95
CA LEU A 112 9.59 17.51 1.42
C LEU A 112 8.67 18.24 2.40
N ILE A 113 7.54 17.60 2.77
CA ILE A 113 6.54 18.19 3.69
C ILE A 113 7.18 18.50 5.05
N TYR A 114 7.95 17.56 5.59
CA TYR A 114 8.64 17.76 6.86
C TYR A 114 9.68 18.88 6.78
N GLY A 115 10.43 18.95 5.67
CA GLY A 115 11.45 19.96 5.39
C GLY A 115 10.89 21.39 5.40
N ASP A 116 9.72 21.59 4.81
CA ASP A 116 9.02 22.87 4.75
C ASP A 116 8.38 23.28 6.10
N GLY A 117 8.10 22.28 6.94
CA GLY A 117 7.63 22.49 8.30
C GLY A 117 8.66 23.23 9.16
N LYS A 118 8.17 24.08 10.06
CA LYS A 118 8.99 24.82 11.02
C LYS A 118 8.93 24.18 12.39
N ARG A 119 9.97 24.36 13.20
CA ARG A 119 9.90 23.98 14.61
C ARG A 119 8.91 24.91 15.32
N ASP A 120 7.94 24.34 16.02
CA ASP A 120 7.06 25.12 16.89
C ASP A 120 7.72 25.24 18.27
N GLU A 121 8.41 26.35 18.51
CA GLU A 121 9.07 26.62 19.78
C GLU A 121 8.12 27.08 20.89
N SER A 122 6.91 27.52 20.49
CA SER A 122 5.90 28.05 21.40
C SER A 122 5.00 26.96 22.01
N ALA A 123 4.86 25.83 21.31
CA ALA A 123 3.86 24.80 21.62
C ALA A 123 2.41 25.32 21.65
N ASP A 124 2.15 26.47 21.02
CA ASP A 124 0.84 27.14 20.97
C ASP A 124 -0.14 26.49 19.99
N HIS A 125 0.24 25.37 19.36
CA HIS A 125 -0.68 24.64 18.51
C HIS A 125 -1.91 24.17 19.33
N PRO A 126 -3.17 24.43 18.89
CA PRO A 126 -4.37 24.17 19.68
C PRO A 126 -4.47 22.74 20.23
N TYR A 127 -4.06 21.75 19.44
CA TYR A 127 -3.99 20.36 19.90
C TYR A 127 -3.01 20.14 21.06
N ALA A 128 -1.81 20.73 20.99
CA ALA A 128 -0.79 20.58 22.02
C ALA A 128 -1.24 21.20 23.35
N MET A 129 -1.83 22.39 23.30
CA MET A 129 -2.43 23.05 24.46
C MET A 129 -3.56 22.21 25.08
N LYS A 130 -4.48 21.72 24.25
CA LYS A 130 -5.62 20.89 24.69
C LYS A 130 -5.18 19.57 25.32
N LYS A 131 -4.19 18.90 24.72
CA LYS A 131 -3.65 17.62 25.21
C LYS A 131 -2.59 17.77 26.29
N ARG A 132 -2.12 19.00 26.55
CA ARG A 132 -1.03 19.33 27.49
C ARG A 132 0.22 18.50 27.22
N VAL A 133 0.54 18.32 25.94
CA VAL A 133 1.71 17.57 25.49
C VAL A 133 2.81 18.54 25.09
N ASN A 134 4.02 18.31 25.58
CA ASN A 134 5.19 18.98 25.03
C ASN A 134 5.47 18.39 23.66
N LEU A 135 5.60 19.25 22.66
CA LEU A 135 6.04 18.84 21.33
C LEU A 135 7.50 18.36 21.45
N PHE A 136 7.76 17.11 21.07
CA PHE A 136 9.11 16.58 21.02
C PHE A 136 9.95 17.39 20.01
N SER A 137 11.27 17.36 20.16
CA SER A 137 12.20 18.15 19.33
C SER A 137 12.08 17.90 17.81
N LEU A 138 11.52 16.76 17.42
CA LEU A 138 11.31 16.35 16.04
C LEU A 138 9.92 16.69 15.49
N VAL A 139 8.97 17.17 16.30
CA VAL A 139 7.68 17.59 15.77
C VAL A 139 7.83 18.95 15.12
N ARG A 140 7.38 19.06 13.87
CA ARG A 140 7.32 20.32 13.13
C ARG A 140 5.87 20.78 13.00
N ARG A 141 5.68 22.03 12.62
CA ARG A 141 4.38 22.65 12.35
C ARG A 141 4.40 23.26 10.96
N GLY A 142 3.39 22.97 10.17
CA GLY A 142 3.32 23.42 8.78
C GLY A 142 2.06 22.95 8.07
N ALA A 143 2.03 23.15 6.76
CA ALA A 143 0.92 22.72 5.94
C ALA A 143 0.90 21.19 5.76
N TRP A 144 -0.30 20.63 5.65
CA TRP A 144 -0.59 19.26 5.27
C TRP A 144 -1.43 19.24 3.98
N PRO A 145 -0.79 19.13 2.80
CA PRO A 145 -1.48 19.27 1.50
C PRO A 145 -2.57 18.24 1.26
N GLN A 146 -2.39 16.99 1.72
CA GLN A 146 -3.34 15.88 1.47
C GLN A 146 -4.75 16.15 2.00
N ARG A 147 -4.90 17.01 3.01
CA ARG A 147 -6.21 17.47 3.53
C ARG A 147 -6.43 18.98 3.38
N GLY A 148 -5.50 19.68 2.75
CA GLY A 148 -5.52 21.14 2.67
C GLY A 148 -5.40 21.85 4.02
N TRP A 149 -4.85 21.19 5.06
CA TRP A 149 -4.65 21.86 6.34
C TRP A 149 -3.48 22.84 6.19
N THR A 150 -3.69 24.11 6.52
CA THR A 150 -2.63 25.12 6.48
C THR A 150 -1.75 25.09 7.72
N ASP A 151 -2.25 24.48 8.80
CA ASP A 151 -1.58 24.42 10.09
C ASP A 151 -1.82 23.05 10.74
N ALA A 152 -0.78 22.23 10.77
CA ALA A 152 -0.78 20.90 11.35
C ALA A 152 0.55 20.60 12.04
N LEU A 153 0.50 19.79 13.08
CA LEU A 153 1.69 19.16 13.66
C LEU A 153 2.11 17.99 12.76
N LEU A 154 3.35 18.05 12.28
CA LEU A 154 4.00 17.07 11.43
C LEU A 154 4.90 16.19 12.31
N VAL A 155 4.46 14.95 12.52
CA VAL A 155 5.14 13.96 13.36
C VAL A 155 5.88 12.96 12.47
N PRO A 156 7.23 12.91 12.54
CA PRO A 156 8.01 11.98 11.73
C PRO A 156 7.90 10.54 12.23
N LEU A 157 7.71 9.62 11.29
CA LEU A 157 7.72 8.18 11.53
C LEU A 157 8.93 7.55 10.82
N PHE A 158 9.70 6.77 11.57
CA PHE A 158 10.96 6.19 11.10
C PHE A 158 10.81 4.68 10.88
N ASP A 159 11.54 4.14 9.91
CA ASP A 159 11.67 2.70 9.71
C ASP A 159 12.60 2.07 10.76
N ALA A 160 12.76 0.74 10.69
CA ALA A 160 13.65 -0.01 11.59
C ALA A 160 15.13 0.37 11.47
N ALA A 161 15.54 1.04 10.38
CA ALA A 161 16.88 1.55 10.18
C ALA A 161 17.03 3.01 10.68
N GLY A 162 15.98 3.61 11.23
CA GLY A 162 15.97 5.00 11.71
C GLY A 162 15.85 6.05 10.61
N LYS A 163 15.49 5.65 9.38
CA LYS A 163 15.29 6.59 8.26
C LYS A 163 13.83 7.06 8.25
N LEU A 164 13.61 8.34 7.94
CA LEU A 164 12.26 8.90 7.80
C LEU A 164 11.51 8.11 6.71
N ALA A 165 10.45 7.43 7.12
CA ALA A 165 9.64 6.57 6.28
C ALA A 165 8.34 7.25 5.84
N THR A 166 7.68 7.96 6.75
CA THR A 166 6.41 8.66 6.48
C THR A 166 6.13 9.75 7.53
N LEU A 167 5.00 10.43 7.43
CA LEU A 167 4.52 11.44 8.37
C LEU A 167 3.11 11.13 8.89
N GLU A 168 2.88 11.44 10.16
CA GLU A 168 1.54 11.66 10.72
C GLU A 168 1.32 13.16 10.86
N ALA A 169 0.17 13.65 10.42
CA ALA A 169 -0.28 15.02 10.59
C ALA A 169 -1.42 15.10 11.60
N ILE A 170 -1.41 16.14 12.45
CA ILE A 170 -2.48 16.42 13.40
C ILE A 170 -2.91 17.87 13.26
N ASN A 171 -4.16 18.13 12.90
CA ASN A 171 -4.68 19.49 12.77
C ASN A 171 -5.06 20.11 14.13
N ALA A 172 -5.48 21.38 14.10
CA ALA A 172 -5.92 22.12 15.29
C ALA A 172 -7.05 21.43 16.08
N ASP A 173 -7.99 20.78 15.39
CA ASP A 173 -9.12 20.07 16.00
C ASP A 173 -8.71 18.72 16.63
N GLY A 174 -7.51 18.23 16.29
CA GLY A 174 -6.98 16.95 16.72
C GLY A 174 -7.33 15.80 15.80
N GLU A 175 -7.83 16.08 14.60
CA GLU A 175 -7.95 15.08 13.54
C GLU A 175 -6.56 14.67 13.08
N LYS A 176 -6.41 13.38 12.84
CA LYS A 176 -5.15 12.76 12.45
C LYS A 176 -5.24 12.25 11.02
N ASP A 177 -4.16 12.41 10.27
CA ASP A 177 -3.99 11.84 8.96
C ASP A 177 -2.57 11.31 8.80
N TYR A 178 -2.41 10.26 8.00
CA TYR A 178 -1.10 9.71 7.67
C TYR A 178 -0.79 10.02 6.21
N LEU A 179 0.47 10.26 5.89
CA LEU A 179 0.88 10.44 4.50
C LEU A 179 0.56 9.14 3.77
N LYS A 180 -0.31 9.24 2.78
CA LYS A 180 -0.67 8.11 1.92
C LYS A 180 0.12 8.23 0.64
N ASP A 181 0.43 7.08 0.05
CA ASP A 181 0.98 7.02 -1.29
C ASP A 181 -0.03 7.66 -2.24
N HIS A 182 0.39 8.64 -3.04
CA HIS A 182 -0.46 9.32 -4.02
C HIS A 182 -0.76 8.46 -5.25
N LEU A 183 -0.87 7.13 -5.11
CA LEU A 183 -1.28 6.24 -6.19
C LEU A 183 -2.80 6.26 -6.48
N ASN A 184 -3.54 7.18 -5.89
CA ASN A 184 -4.88 7.51 -6.37
C ASN A 184 -4.78 8.53 -7.50
N ASN A 185 -4.42 8.06 -8.69
CA ASN A 185 -4.96 8.66 -9.90
C ASN A 185 -6.34 8.03 -10.10
N PRO A 186 -7.46 8.70 -9.80
CA PRO A 186 -8.72 8.24 -10.36
C PRO A 186 -8.59 8.43 -11.87
N ALA A 187 -8.39 7.32 -12.59
CA ALA A 187 -8.68 7.31 -14.02
C ALA A 187 -10.10 7.84 -14.17
N GLN A 188 -10.21 8.99 -14.85
CA GLN A 188 -11.45 9.48 -15.44
C GLN A 188 -11.96 8.46 -16.46
#